data_AF-A0A7C5MAI8-F1
#
_entry.id   AF-A0A7C5MAI8-F1
#
_cell.length_a   1.000
_cell.length_b   1.000
_cell.length_c   1.000
_cell.angle_alpha   90.00
_cell.angle_beta   90.00
_cell.angle_gamma   90.00
#
_symmetry.space_group_name_H-M   'P 1'
#
loop_
_entity.id
_entity.type
_entity.pdbx_description
1 polymer ?
#
loop_
_entity_poly.entity_id
_entity_poly.type
_entity_poly.pdbx_seq_one_letter_code
_entity_poly.pdbx_strand_id
1 'polypeptide(L)'
;GPNGSAKSTFIACMARAMEFYSSTDEGALYRFNWVFPSDRVEKKALGFGGRDEGGPPPKSFAYLEEADVDARIRCEMKDHPLFLIPKRQRRDLLYSLVKDSDFRLSATILDGDLSPLSRLVFDALLQAYNGDLSRVYAHVQVERFFLSRRFRRGLVTVEPQLQVDAGLRQLTLNRSLESLPRVLQNTTLFEPFGDLVDANRGMIEYNDLLKKPIETFKYLLATCEKSTVSLPSAILHLDTVFIASSNDRYLKAFMEHPDWQSFKGRMELVRMPYLLDYEKETGIYESQVRSEAVGKHIAPHAMRVVGLFAVLTRLTQPKPAAVPETVRDAVRRLTPLEKADLYASGRVPDWADFKTATELAAARELLIEDGASQSPYEGETGASPREIKAILFNAAMAREYACLSPLAVIAGLEALVKDRSVYEFLRIQPNGEYQDHPKLIKAVEARYLEWVDDDVRLSMGLAAESQYEELLARYATHANMFLKGEKVRNPITNKLEDPDTRFLEEIEGMLGVTRNQSDFRREMITKIGAWSLDNPGKPMPYGR
;
A
#
# COMPACT_ATOMS: atom_id res chain seq x y z
N GLY A 1 -7.60 -4.84 -11.21
CA GLY A 1 -7.29 -5.79 -10.13
C GLY A 1 -8.57 -6.48 -9.67
N PRO A 2 -8.54 -7.80 -9.41
CA PRO A 2 -9.74 -8.59 -9.15
C PRO A 2 -10.37 -8.31 -7.77
N ASN A 3 -11.58 -8.80 -7.54
CA ASN A 3 -12.30 -8.54 -6.28
C ASN A 3 -11.58 -9.20 -5.08
N GLY A 4 -11.25 -8.43 -4.06
CA GLY A 4 -10.53 -8.98 -2.90
C GLY A 4 -9.00 -8.92 -3.02
N SER A 5 -8.43 -8.30 -4.06
CA SER A 5 -7.00 -8.02 -4.17
C SER A 5 -6.49 -6.87 -3.27
N ALA A 6 -7.16 -6.59 -2.16
CA ALA A 6 -6.79 -5.56 -1.17
C ALA A 6 -6.71 -4.10 -1.66
N LYS A 7 -7.21 -3.74 -2.86
CA LYS A 7 -7.26 -2.36 -3.38
C LYS A 7 -7.71 -1.31 -2.36
N SER A 8 -8.93 -1.45 -1.84
CA SER A 8 -9.49 -0.51 -0.87
C SER A 8 -8.72 -0.51 0.45
N THR A 9 -8.14 -1.65 0.85
CA THR A 9 -7.30 -1.75 2.04
C THR A 9 -6.01 -0.95 1.88
N PHE A 10 -5.35 -1.05 0.72
CA PHE A 10 -4.14 -0.28 0.42
C PHE A 10 -4.41 1.24 0.47
N ILE A 11 -5.47 1.69 -0.18
CA ILE A 11 -5.85 3.12 -0.17
C ILE A 11 -6.21 3.57 1.26
N ALA A 12 -6.91 2.74 2.03
CA ALA A 12 -7.20 3.03 3.43
C ALA A 12 -5.95 3.10 4.31
N CYS A 13 -4.94 2.26 4.07
CA CYS A 13 -3.65 2.33 4.76
C CYS A 13 -2.91 3.63 4.45
N MET A 14 -2.92 4.05 3.18
CA MET A 14 -2.32 5.33 2.79
C MET A 14 -3.06 6.51 3.42
N ALA A 15 -4.40 6.52 3.42
CA ALA A 15 -5.18 7.55 4.09
C ALA A 15 -4.85 7.63 5.60
N ARG A 16 -4.72 6.47 6.27
CA ARG A 16 -4.30 6.42 7.68
C ARG A 16 -2.87 6.93 7.90
N ALA A 17 -1.96 6.59 7.00
CA ALA A 17 -0.59 7.09 7.04
C ALA A 17 -0.56 8.62 6.88
N MET A 18 -1.36 9.19 5.97
CA MET A 18 -1.51 10.64 5.81
C MET A 18 -2.15 11.31 7.04
N GLU A 19 -3.19 10.71 7.61
CA GLU A 19 -3.82 11.17 8.85
C GLU A 19 -2.82 11.21 10.01
N PHE A 20 -2.06 10.12 10.21
CA PHE A 20 -0.98 10.08 11.20
C PHE A 20 0.12 11.10 10.91
N TYR A 21 0.63 11.16 9.67
CA TYR A 21 1.69 12.09 9.30
C TYR A 21 1.29 13.55 9.55
N SER A 22 0.03 13.92 9.30
CA SER A 22 -0.45 15.28 9.59
C SER A 22 -0.39 15.67 11.07
N SER A 23 -0.35 14.69 11.98
CA SER A 23 -0.21 14.89 13.42
C SER A 23 1.24 15.13 13.87
N THR A 24 2.25 14.79 13.06
CA THR A 24 3.66 15.05 13.36
C THR A 24 4.06 16.46 12.92
N ASP A 25 5.15 17.01 13.43
CA ASP A 25 5.58 18.37 13.09
C ASP A 25 6.04 18.49 11.64
N GLU A 26 6.63 17.44 11.08
CA GLU A 26 7.04 17.36 9.67
C GLU A 26 5.84 17.34 8.71
N GLY A 27 4.69 16.84 9.16
CA GLY A 27 3.44 16.83 8.39
C GLY A 27 2.49 17.98 8.71
N ALA A 28 2.96 19.04 9.39
CA ALA A 28 2.11 20.15 9.78
C ALA A 28 1.44 20.84 8.57
N LEU A 29 0.11 20.91 8.60
CA LEU A 29 -0.68 21.61 7.60
C LEU A 29 -1.36 22.82 8.23
N TYR A 30 -1.31 23.95 7.51
CA TYR A 30 -1.90 25.21 7.94
C TYR A 30 -2.96 25.69 6.97
N ARG A 31 -3.99 26.31 7.53
CA ARG A 31 -5.00 27.10 6.82
C ARG A 31 -5.23 28.39 7.58
N PHE A 32 -6.03 29.29 7.03
CA PHE A 32 -6.45 30.49 7.76
C PHE A 32 -7.96 30.71 7.70
N ASN A 33 -8.45 31.47 8.67
CA ASN A 33 -9.83 31.92 8.78
C ASN A 33 -9.85 33.45 8.85
N TRP A 34 -10.98 34.04 8.47
CA TRP A 34 -11.26 35.47 8.67
C TRP A 34 -12.04 35.66 9.97
N VAL A 35 -11.51 36.50 10.87
CA VAL A 35 -12.11 36.80 12.17
C VAL A 35 -12.59 38.24 12.19
N PHE A 36 -13.84 38.43 12.56
CA PHE A 36 -14.46 39.74 12.71
C PHE A 36 -14.75 39.99 14.19
N PRO A 37 -14.07 40.98 14.81
CA PRO A 37 -14.26 41.29 16.22
C PRO A 37 -15.64 41.89 16.46
N SER A 38 -16.10 41.84 17.71
CA SER A 38 -17.34 42.51 18.08
C SER A 38 -17.24 44.03 17.99
N ASP A 39 -18.38 44.65 17.73
CA ASP A 39 -18.59 46.10 17.68
C ASP A 39 -18.00 46.84 18.91
N ARG A 40 -18.00 46.18 20.08
CA ARG A 40 -17.44 46.70 21.34
C ARG A 40 -15.92 46.75 21.32
N VAL A 41 -15.28 45.71 20.78
CA VAL A 41 -13.82 45.60 20.65
C VAL A 41 -13.32 46.55 19.57
N GLU A 42 -14.05 46.68 18.47
CA GLU A 42 -13.72 47.59 17.38
C GLU A 42 -13.79 49.07 17.84
N LYS A 43 -14.84 49.48 18.57
CA LYS A 43 -14.96 50.84 19.13
C LYS A 43 -13.90 51.17 20.17
N LYS A 44 -13.43 50.18 20.95
CA LYS A 44 -12.29 50.32 21.86
C LYS A 44 -10.98 50.50 21.09
N ALA A 45 -10.77 49.72 20.03
CA ALA A 45 -9.59 49.81 19.16
C ALA A 45 -9.50 51.12 18.37
N LEU A 46 -10.64 51.71 17.99
CA LEU A 46 -10.74 53.01 17.31
C LEU A 46 -10.75 54.22 18.27
N GLY A 47 -10.74 54.01 19.59
CA GLY A 47 -10.64 55.09 20.58
C GLY A 47 -11.93 55.90 20.82
N PHE A 48 -13.10 55.37 20.48
CA PHE A 48 -14.39 56.05 20.69
C PHE A 48 -15.14 55.61 21.97
N GLY A 49 -14.61 54.63 22.72
CA GLY A 49 -15.13 54.22 24.02
C GLY A 49 -14.61 55.13 25.15
N GLY A 50 -15.52 55.71 25.93
CA GLY A 50 -15.20 56.66 27.00
C GLY A 50 -14.13 56.19 28.00
N ARG A 51 -13.23 57.13 28.30
CA ARG A 51 -12.20 57.25 29.37
C ARG A 51 -11.59 55.97 29.96
N ASP A 52 -10.27 55.87 29.72
CA ASP A 52 -9.20 55.31 30.57
C ASP A 52 -8.57 53.93 30.30
N GLU A 53 -8.79 53.29 29.14
CA GLU A 53 -7.88 52.19 28.70
C GLU A 53 -7.60 52.24 27.19
N GLY A 54 -6.91 53.30 26.75
CA GLY A 54 -6.48 53.49 25.36
C GLY A 54 -5.17 52.76 25.04
N GLY A 55 -5.22 51.43 24.95
CA GLY A 55 -4.15 50.69 24.27
C GLY A 55 -4.23 50.90 22.75
N PRO A 56 -3.13 50.77 21.99
CA PRO A 56 -3.20 50.76 20.54
C PRO A 56 -4.16 49.66 20.05
N PRO A 57 -4.83 49.84 18.90
CA PRO A 57 -5.68 48.80 18.32
C PRO A 57 -4.91 47.47 18.28
N PRO A 58 -5.54 46.34 18.63
CA PRO A 58 -4.83 45.07 18.66
C PRO A 58 -4.25 44.79 17.28
N LYS A 59 -2.97 44.43 17.23
CA LYS A 59 -2.26 44.12 15.99
C LYS A 59 -2.86 42.91 15.25
N SER A 60 -3.65 42.10 15.95
CA SER A 60 -4.35 40.93 15.40
C SER A 60 -5.60 40.61 16.23
N PHE A 61 -6.66 40.21 15.54
CA PHE A 61 -7.91 39.70 16.09
C PHE A 61 -7.89 38.16 16.25
N ALA A 62 -6.79 37.49 15.87
CA ALA A 62 -6.70 36.02 15.88
C ALA A 62 -6.77 35.40 17.29
N TYR A 63 -6.46 36.18 18.33
CA TYR A 63 -6.39 35.74 19.73
C TYR A 63 -7.57 36.25 20.58
N LEU A 64 -8.63 36.75 19.96
CA LEU A 64 -9.83 37.16 20.68
C LEU A 64 -10.57 35.94 21.24
N GLU A 65 -11.11 36.10 22.45
CA GLU A 65 -12.02 35.15 23.06
C GLU A 65 -13.32 35.05 22.25
N GLU A 66 -14.02 33.91 22.30
CA GLU A 66 -15.24 33.70 21.49
C GLU A 66 -16.34 34.74 21.79
N ALA A 67 -16.42 35.25 23.03
CA ALA A 67 -17.36 36.30 23.41
C ALA A 67 -17.10 37.65 22.73
N ASP A 68 -15.89 37.84 22.19
CA ASP A 68 -15.43 39.06 21.53
C ASP A 68 -15.39 38.92 19.99
N VAL A 69 -15.87 37.79 19.44
CA VAL A 69 -15.91 37.51 18.00
C VAL A 69 -17.35 37.46 17.50
N ASP A 70 -17.68 38.37 16.60
CA ASP A 70 -19.02 38.53 16.03
C ASP A 70 -19.27 37.59 14.85
N ALA A 71 -18.21 37.29 14.08
CA ALA A 71 -18.27 36.32 12.99
C ALA A 71 -16.89 35.71 12.69
N ARG A 72 -16.91 34.46 12.21
CA ARG A 72 -15.73 33.78 11.67
C ARG A 72 -16.08 33.15 10.33
N ILE A 73 -15.42 33.58 9.26
CA ILE A 73 -15.55 32.95 7.93
C ILE A 73 -14.40 31.95 7.78
N ARG A 74 -14.75 30.68 7.66
CA ARG A 74 -13.78 29.60 7.44
C ARG A 74 -13.40 29.52 5.97
N CYS A 75 -12.15 29.21 5.70
CA CYS A 75 -11.71 28.90 4.35
C CYS A 75 -11.94 27.41 4.05
N GLU A 76 -13.05 27.09 3.39
CA GLU A 76 -13.42 25.70 3.04
C GLU A 76 -12.39 25.03 2.11
N MET A 77 -11.77 25.82 1.23
CA MET A 77 -10.67 25.36 0.39
C MET A 77 -9.36 25.14 1.16
N LYS A 78 -9.30 25.50 2.46
CA LYS A 78 -8.11 25.36 3.31
C LYS A 78 -6.89 26.06 2.70
N ASP A 79 -7.10 27.26 2.15
CA ASP A 79 -6.07 28.05 1.51
C ASP A 79 -4.82 28.16 2.40
N HIS A 80 -3.65 28.02 1.79
CA HIS A 80 -2.41 28.13 2.52
C HIS A 80 -2.21 29.59 2.98
N PRO A 81 -1.79 29.84 4.24
CA PRO A 81 -1.60 31.22 4.72
C PRO A 81 -0.64 32.05 3.88
N LEU A 82 0.34 31.42 3.21
CA LEU A 82 1.25 32.12 2.29
C LEU A 82 0.54 32.75 1.10
N PHE A 83 -0.70 32.36 0.78
CA PHE A 83 -1.48 32.98 -0.29
C PHE A 83 -1.89 34.42 0.03
N LEU A 84 -1.80 34.84 1.29
CA LEU A 84 -2.00 36.24 1.71
C LEU A 84 -0.80 37.15 1.35
N ILE A 85 0.36 36.57 1.05
CA ILE A 85 1.54 37.32 0.59
C ILE A 85 1.43 37.53 -0.92
N PRO A 86 1.57 38.77 -1.42
CA PRO A 86 1.54 39.03 -2.84
C PRO A 86 2.55 38.16 -3.60
N LYS A 87 2.11 37.64 -4.75
CA LYS A 87 2.77 36.53 -5.47
C LYS A 87 4.27 36.73 -5.72
N ARG A 88 4.69 37.93 -6.14
CA ARG A 88 6.10 38.23 -6.41
C ARG A 88 6.95 38.14 -5.14
N GLN A 89 6.52 38.82 -4.08
CA GLN A 89 7.19 38.83 -2.77
C GLN A 89 7.24 37.42 -2.17
N ARG A 90 6.17 36.64 -2.33
CA ARG A 90 6.13 35.24 -1.88
C ARG A 90 7.16 34.38 -2.60
N ARG A 91 7.30 34.53 -3.93
CA ARG A 91 8.33 33.81 -4.69
C ARG A 91 9.72 34.18 -4.23
N ASP A 92 10.01 35.48 -4.12
CA ASP A 92 11.32 35.98 -3.68
C ASP A 92 11.67 35.45 -2.28
N LEU A 93 10.71 35.47 -1.34
CA LEU A 93 10.86 34.90 0.00
C LEU A 93 11.16 33.40 -0.05
N LEU A 94 10.35 32.61 -0.74
CA LEU A 94 10.50 31.15 -0.76
C LEU A 94 11.80 30.72 -1.42
N TYR A 95 12.20 31.35 -2.53
CA TYR A 95 13.49 31.07 -3.16
C TYR A 95 14.67 31.43 -2.27
N SER A 96 14.57 32.53 -1.50
CA SER A 96 15.63 32.89 -0.55
C SER A 96 15.81 31.86 0.57
N LEU A 97 14.72 31.20 1.00
CA LEU A 97 14.75 30.19 2.07
C LEU A 97 15.32 28.85 1.62
N VAL A 98 15.18 28.49 0.34
CA VAL A 98 15.60 27.18 -0.19
C VAL A 98 16.89 27.23 -1.02
N LYS A 99 17.53 28.40 -1.12
CA LYS A 99 18.65 28.67 -2.03
C LYS A 99 19.81 27.67 -1.88
N ASP A 100 20.08 27.21 -0.66
CA ASP A 100 21.17 26.29 -0.33
C ASP A 100 20.65 24.87 0.02
N SER A 101 19.48 24.50 -0.50
CA SER A 101 18.86 23.20 -0.26
C SER A 101 18.43 22.53 -1.56
N ASP A 102 18.44 21.20 -1.58
CA ASP A 102 17.88 20.42 -2.69
C ASP A 102 16.33 20.38 -2.68
N PHE A 103 15.70 21.21 -1.83
CA PHE A 103 14.26 21.23 -1.65
C PHE A 103 13.55 21.82 -2.87
N ARG A 104 12.67 21.02 -3.49
CA ARG A 104 11.86 21.46 -4.62
C ARG A 104 10.57 22.11 -4.14
N LEU A 105 10.46 23.42 -4.37
CA LEU A 105 9.26 24.18 -4.05
C LEU A 105 8.06 23.72 -4.91
N SER A 106 6.91 23.54 -4.26
CA SER A 106 5.66 23.22 -4.95
C SER A 106 5.17 24.39 -5.81
N ALA A 107 4.79 24.09 -7.06
CA ALA A 107 4.17 25.06 -7.97
C ALA A 107 2.87 25.64 -7.39
N THR A 108 2.08 24.85 -6.66
CA THR A 108 0.85 25.31 -5.98
C THR A 108 1.17 26.42 -4.98
N ILE A 109 2.24 26.27 -4.19
CA ILE A 109 2.63 27.29 -3.20
C ILE A 109 3.27 28.51 -3.87
N LEU A 110 4.04 28.31 -4.94
CA LEU A 110 4.70 29.39 -5.67
C LEU A 110 3.70 30.26 -6.45
N ASP A 111 2.75 29.64 -7.13
CA ASP A 111 1.92 30.28 -8.14
C ASP A 111 0.42 30.31 -7.83
N GLY A 112 -0.04 29.59 -6.81
CA GLY A 112 -1.42 29.59 -6.35
C GLY A 112 -1.89 30.91 -5.72
N ASP A 113 -3.19 31.05 -5.53
CA ASP A 113 -3.81 32.28 -5.04
C ASP A 113 -4.96 31.94 -4.08
N LEU A 114 -5.51 32.97 -3.44
CA LEU A 114 -6.67 32.88 -2.58
C LEU A 114 -7.88 32.30 -3.34
N SER A 115 -8.62 31.42 -2.68
CA SER A 115 -9.91 30.95 -3.17
C SER A 115 -10.89 32.12 -3.40
N PRO A 116 -11.90 31.96 -4.28
CA PRO A 116 -12.80 33.05 -4.65
C PRO A 116 -13.45 33.78 -3.45
N LEU A 117 -13.90 33.04 -2.44
CA LEU A 117 -14.47 33.61 -1.22
C LEU A 117 -13.43 34.43 -0.44
N SER A 118 -12.25 33.85 -0.19
CA SER A 118 -11.18 34.52 0.56
C SER A 118 -10.64 35.74 -0.18
N ARG A 119 -10.57 35.69 -1.51
CA ARG A 119 -10.17 36.83 -2.35
C ARG A 119 -11.15 37.98 -2.23
N LEU A 120 -12.45 37.69 -2.30
CA LEU A 120 -13.50 38.69 -2.15
C LEU A 120 -13.47 39.34 -0.76
N VAL A 121 -13.27 38.56 0.31
CA VAL A 121 -13.12 39.09 1.66
C VAL A 121 -11.88 39.97 1.78
N PHE A 122 -10.75 39.52 1.24
CA PHE A 122 -9.50 40.28 1.23
C PHE A 122 -9.67 41.64 0.54
N ASP A 123 -10.29 41.66 -0.65
CA ASP A 123 -10.48 42.89 -1.42
C ASP A 123 -11.45 43.88 -0.77
N ALA A 124 -12.55 43.37 -0.22
CA ALA A 124 -13.49 44.17 0.55
C ALA A 124 -12.82 44.84 1.76
N LEU A 125 -12.01 44.10 2.51
CA LEU A 125 -11.26 44.65 3.65
C LEU A 125 -10.20 45.65 3.20
N LEU A 126 -9.46 45.35 2.13
CA LEU A 126 -8.44 46.26 1.60
C LEU A 126 -9.06 47.58 1.16
N GLN A 127 -10.22 47.54 0.50
CA GLN A 127 -10.97 48.74 0.12
C GLN A 127 -11.47 49.49 1.35
N ALA A 128 -12.04 48.79 2.34
CA ALA A 128 -12.54 49.41 3.58
C ALA A 128 -11.43 50.15 4.36
N TYR A 129 -10.21 49.63 4.31
CA TYR A 129 -9.05 50.20 4.99
C TYR A 129 -8.15 51.06 4.10
N ASN A 130 -8.66 51.54 2.96
CA ASN A 130 -7.93 52.43 2.05
C ASN A 130 -6.54 51.90 1.66
N GLY A 131 -6.39 50.58 1.49
CA GLY A 131 -5.14 49.94 1.10
C GLY A 131 -4.21 49.52 2.26
N ASP A 132 -4.60 49.70 3.52
CA ASP A 132 -3.78 49.29 4.67
C ASP A 132 -3.81 47.78 4.90
N LEU A 133 -2.81 47.08 4.35
CA LEU A 133 -2.63 45.63 4.51
C LEU A 133 -2.46 45.19 5.96
N SER A 134 -1.89 46.03 6.83
CA SER A 134 -1.67 45.65 8.24
C SER A 134 -3.01 45.45 8.95
N ARG A 135 -4.01 46.27 8.61
CA ARG A 135 -5.39 46.12 9.13
C ARG A 135 -6.10 44.91 8.52
N VAL A 136 -5.89 44.62 7.23
CA VAL A 136 -6.42 43.40 6.61
C VAL A 136 -5.87 42.16 7.31
N TYR A 137 -4.55 42.10 7.54
CA TYR A 137 -3.90 40.99 8.22
C TYR A 137 -4.31 40.84 9.69
N ALA A 138 -4.79 41.91 10.34
CA ALA A 138 -5.33 41.79 11.68
C ALA A 138 -6.54 40.82 11.75
N HIS A 139 -7.29 40.65 10.65
CA HIS A 139 -8.43 39.73 10.56
C HIS A 139 -8.04 38.27 10.29
N VAL A 140 -6.76 37.98 10.03
CA VAL A 140 -6.30 36.64 9.67
C VAL A 140 -5.99 35.83 10.92
N GLN A 141 -6.66 34.69 11.08
CA GLN A 141 -6.32 33.68 12.08
C GLN A 141 -5.76 32.45 11.37
N VAL A 142 -4.46 32.19 11.55
CA VAL A 142 -3.82 30.97 11.05
C VAL A 142 -4.05 29.84 12.05
N GLU A 143 -4.48 28.69 11.56
CA GLU A 143 -4.64 27.49 12.37
C GLU A 143 -3.98 26.28 11.72
N ARG A 144 -3.42 25.42 12.56
CA ARG A 144 -3.01 24.07 12.16
C ARG A 144 -4.26 23.22 12.00
N PHE A 145 -4.34 22.43 10.93
CA PHE A 145 -5.38 21.44 10.77
C PHE A 145 -4.76 20.07 10.49
N PHE A 146 -5.52 19.01 10.80
CA PHE A 146 -5.09 17.63 10.65
C PHE A 146 -5.94 16.94 9.59
N LEU A 147 -5.36 16.07 8.79
CA LEU A 147 -6.15 15.26 7.88
C LEU A 147 -7.04 14.32 8.70
N SER A 148 -8.27 14.10 8.24
CA SER A 148 -9.13 13.09 8.87
C SER A 148 -10.16 12.53 7.93
N ARG A 149 -10.16 11.19 7.81
CA ARG A 149 -11.18 10.49 7.02
C ARG A 149 -12.56 10.56 7.67
N ARG A 150 -12.62 10.42 9.00
CA ARG A 150 -13.89 10.40 9.75
C ARG A 150 -14.65 11.73 9.62
N PHE A 151 -13.93 12.84 9.65
CA PHE A 151 -14.49 14.18 9.53
C PHE A 151 -14.42 14.74 8.10
N ARG A 152 -14.04 13.91 7.11
CA ARG A 152 -13.92 14.30 5.71
C ARG A 152 -13.07 15.57 5.50
N ARG A 153 -11.96 15.67 6.24
CA ARG A 153 -11.05 16.82 6.19
C ARG A 153 -9.77 16.43 5.47
N GLY A 154 -9.73 16.72 4.18
CA GLY A 154 -8.60 16.43 3.28
C GLY A 154 -8.47 14.97 2.91
N LEU A 155 -9.33 14.07 3.42
CA LEU A 155 -9.36 12.66 3.05
C LEU A 155 -10.81 12.27 2.83
N VAL A 156 -11.18 11.98 1.58
CA VAL A 156 -12.56 11.66 1.19
C VAL A 156 -12.59 10.39 0.35
N THR A 157 -13.55 9.52 0.64
CA THR A 157 -13.91 8.39 -0.22
C THR A 157 -15.27 8.69 -0.86
N VAL A 158 -15.32 8.73 -2.18
CA VAL A 158 -16.51 8.90 -2.99
C VAL A 158 -17.06 7.52 -3.33
N GLU A 159 -18.26 7.23 -2.86
CA GLU A 159 -18.96 6.00 -3.18
C GLU A 159 -19.68 6.10 -4.55
N PRO A 160 -20.09 4.96 -5.14
CA PRO A 160 -20.88 4.90 -6.38
C PRO A 160 -22.30 5.51 -6.27
N GLN A 161 -22.42 6.80 -5.98
CA GLN A 161 -23.70 7.53 -5.87
C GLN A 161 -23.75 8.70 -6.87
N LEU A 162 -24.95 9.13 -7.25
CA LEU A 162 -25.23 10.18 -8.26
C LEU A 162 -25.17 11.61 -7.69
N GLN A 163 -24.34 11.86 -6.67
CA GLN A 163 -24.17 13.20 -6.11
C GLN A 163 -23.16 14.03 -6.92
N VAL A 164 -23.28 15.35 -6.83
CA VAL A 164 -22.35 16.29 -7.45
C VAL A 164 -21.12 16.41 -6.56
N ASP A 165 -19.94 16.23 -7.14
CA ASP A 165 -18.68 16.16 -6.38
C ASP A 165 -18.17 17.56 -5.95
N ALA A 166 -18.74 18.64 -6.48
CA ALA A 166 -18.53 20.03 -6.04
C ALA A 166 -19.70 20.95 -6.42
N GLY A 167 -20.00 21.94 -5.58
CA GLY A 167 -21.04 22.94 -5.82
C GLY A 167 -20.79 24.25 -5.07
N LEU A 168 -21.62 25.25 -5.34
CA LEU A 168 -21.66 26.52 -4.60
C LEU A 168 -23.00 26.64 -3.89
N ARG A 169 -22.97 27.01 -2.60
CA ARG A 169 -24.17 27.41 -1.87
C ARG A 169 -24.02 28.87 -1.46
N GLN A 170 -25.12 29.61 -1.53
CA GLN A 170 -25.13 30.95 -0.96
C GLN A 170 -24.99 30.83 0.55
N LEU A 171 -24.04 31.57 1.12
CA LEU A 171 -23.81 31.60 2.55
C LEU A 171 -25.01 32.31 3.20
N THR A 172 -25.98 31.52 3.61
CA THR A 172 -27.25 31.97 4.18
C THR A 172 -27.21 31.68 5.67
N LEU A 173 -26.50 32.50 6.44
CA LEU A 173 -26.34 32.28 7.88
C LEU A 173 -27.11 33.35 8.67
N ASN A 174 -28.12 32.87 9.42
CA ASN A 174 -28.91 33.62 10.41
C ASN A 174 -28.04 34.42 11.38
N ARG A 175 -28.48 35.65 11.73
CA ARG A 175 -27.87 36.62 12.69
C ARG A 175 -26.42 37.07 12.42
N SER A 176 -25.58 36.25 11.79
CA SER A 176 -24.15 36.52 11.58
C SER A 176 -23.85 37.40 10.34
N LEU A 177 -24.78 37.55 9.39
CA LEU A 177 -24.62 38.51 8.30
C LEU A 177 -24.67 39.95 8.81
N GLU A 178 -25.51 40.24 9.81
CA GLU A 178 -25.60 41.58 10.43
C GLU A 178 -24.33 41.96 11.20
N SER A 179 -23.52 40.97 11.58
CA SER A 179 -22.29 41.15 12.35
C SER A 179 -21.03 41.19 11.48
N LEU A 180 -21.15 40.98 10.16
CA LEU A 180 -20.06 41.25 9.22
C LEU A 180 -19.89 42.76 9.01
N PRO A 181 -18.69 43.24 8.67
CA PRO A 181 -18.48 44.63 8.25
C PRO A 181 -19.43 45.03 7.12
N ARG A 182 -19.93 46.27 7.13
CA ARG A 182 -20.89 46.79 6.13
C ARG A 182 -20.50 46.52 4.68
N VAL A 183 -19.20 46.50 4.39
CA VAL A 183 -18.68 46.21 3.04
C VAL A 183 -19.01 44.78 2.60
N LEU A 184 -18.99 43.81 3.52
CA LEU A 184 -19.34 42.42 3.26
C LEU A 184 -20.85 42.15 3.35
N GLN A 185 -21.59 42.92 4.14
CA GLN A 185 -23.06 42.79 4.23
C GLN A 185 -23.77 42.98 2.89
N ASN A 186 -23.23 43.88 2.06
CA ASN A 186 -23.81 44.20 0.75
C ASN A 186 -23.33 43.26 -0.38
N THR A 187 -22.51 42.26 -0.05
CA THR A 187 -21.92 41.35 -1.04
C THR A 187 -22.47 39.94 -0.86
N THR A 188 -22.99 39.34 -1.94
CA THR A 188 -23.46 37.95 -1.90
C THR A 188 -22.26 37.00 -1.82
N LEU A 189 -22.11 36.33 -0.69
CA LEU A 189 -21.04 35.36 -0.45
C LEU A 189 -21.50 33.95 -0.88
N PHE A 190 -20.65 33.26 -1.63
CA PHE A 190 -20.85 31.87 -2.01
C PHE A 190 -19.76 31.00 -1.38
N GLU A 191 -20.19 29.91 -0.77
CA GLU A 191 -19.33 28.93 -0.14
C GLU A 191 -19.23 27.69 -1.05
N PRO A 192 -18.02 27.24 -1.41
CA PRO A 192 -17.85 25.98 -2.11
C PRO A 192 -18.08 24.80 -1.15
N PHE A 193 -18.74 23.76 -1.63
CA PHE A 193 -18.98 22.52 -0.88
C PHE A 193 -18.89 21.30 -1.80
N GLY A 194 -18.75 20.10 -1.20
CA GLY A 194 -18.74 18.82 -1.92
C GLY A 194 -17.46 18.03 -1.70
N ASP A 195 -17.44 16.80 -2.23
CA ASP A 195 -16.36 15.83 -2.03
C ASP A 195 -14.97 16.37 -2.42
N LEU A 196 -14.88 17.13 -3.52
CA LEU A 196 -13.62 17.71 -3.99
C LEU A 196 -13.11 18.85 -3.10
N VAL A 197 -14.02 19.63 -2.51
CA VAL A 197 -13.70 20.72 -1.57
C VAL A 197 -13.22 20.11 -0.24
N ASP A 198 -13.98 19.14 0.27
CA ASP A 198 -13.66 18.37 1.47
C ASP A 198 -12.30 17.67 1.34
N ALA A 199 -11.96 17.15 0.16
CA ALA A 199 -10.69 16.47 -0.10
C ALA A 199 -9.49 17.41 -0.31
N ASN A 200 -9.71 18.71 -0.53
CA ASN A 200 -8.64 19.64 -0.84
C ASN A 200 -7.52 19.63 0.21
N ARG A 201 -6.26 19.79 -0.23
CA ARG A 201 -5.03 19.69 0.58
C ARG A 201 -4.75 18.28 1.09
N GLY A 202 -5.19 17.26 0.35
CA GLY A 202 -4.99 15.86 0.72
C GLY A 202 -5.31 14.89 -0.42
N MET A 203 -6.28 14.00 -0.23
CA MET A 203 -6.56 12.88 -1.16
C MET A 203 -8.06 12.62 -1.31
N ILE A 204 -8.45 12.29 -2.54
CA ILE A 204 -9.78 11.79 -2.89
C ILE A 204 -9.69 10.39 -3.49
N GLU A 205 -10.48 9.46 -2.96
CA GLU A 205 -10.61 8.08 -3.43
C GLU A 205 -11.97 7.90 -4.12
N TYR A 206 -11.99 7.52 -5.39
CA TYR A 206 -13.18 7.05 -6.09
C TYR A 206 -13.27 5.52 -5.98
N ASN A 207 -14.18 5.04 -5.13
CA ASN A 207 -14.38 3.61 -4.94
C ASN A 207 -15.17 3.04 -6.12
N ASP A 208 -14.61 2.04 -6.81
CA ASP A 208 -15.19 1.39 -7.99
C ASP A 208 -15.67 2.40 -9.07
N LEU A 209 -14.81 3.35 -9.45
CA LEU A 209 -15.14 4.48 -10.34
C LEU A 209 -15.90 4.06 -11.61
N LEU A 210 -15.44 2.99 -12.27
CA LEU A 210 -15.99 2.51 -13.55
C LEU A 210 -17.33 1.77 -13.44
N LYS A 211 -17.94 1.70 -12.24
CA LYS A 211 -19.34 1.29 -12.09
C LYS A 211 -20.31 2.42 -12.43
N LYS A 212 -19.88 3.69 -12.33
CA LYS A 212 -20.69 4.84 -12.74
C LYS A 212 -20.67 4.96 -14.27
N PRO A 213 -21.73 5.52 -14.89
CA PRO A 213 -21.68 5.96 -16.28
C PRO A 213 -20.52 6.93 -16.50
N ILE A 214 -19.83 6.81 -17.64
CA ILE A 214 -18.61 7.57 -17.93
C ILE A 214 -18.89 9.07 -17.98
N GLU A 215 -20.09 9.45 -18.43
CA GLU A 215 -20.60 10.80 -18.47
C GLU A 215 -20.54 11.51 -17.12
N THR A 216 -20.78 10.78 -16.02
CA THR A 216 -20.82 11.35 -14.66
C THR A 216 -19.47 11.89 -14.23
N PHE A 217 -18.36 11.35 -14.75
CA PHE A 217 -17.01 11.73 -14.35
C PHE A 217 -16.17 12.29 -15.50
N LYS A 218 -16.78 12.69 -16.63
CA LYS A 218 -16.08 13.41 -17.72
C LYS A 218 -15.42 14.70 -17.25
N TYR A 219 -15.98 15.36 -16.24
CA TYR A 219 -15.39 16.57 -15.66
C TYR A 219 -13.98 16.31 -15.09
N LEU A 220 -13.68 15.07 -14.64
CA LEU A 220 -12.35 14.71 -14.13
C LEU A 220 -11.25 14.86 -15.17
N LEU A 221 -11.55 14.77 -16.47
CA LEU A 221 -10.56 15.00 -17.52
C LEU A 221 -9.97 16.41 -17.43
N ALA A 222 -10.84 17.41 -17.31
CA ALA A 222 -10.41 18.80 -17.17
C ALA A 222 -9.77 19.03 -15.79
N THR A 223 -10.33 18.44 -14.74
CA THR A 223 -9.86 18.63 -13.37
C THR A 223 -8.48 18.01 -13.12
N CYS A 224 -8.21 16.78 -13.57
CA CYS A 224 -6.89 16.17 -13.41
C CYS A 224 -5.80 16.85 -14.23
N GLU A 225 -6.15 17.53 -15.34
CA GLU A 225 -5.19 18.24 -16.17
C GLU A 225 -4.87 19.64 -15.64
N LYS A 226 -5.89 20.39 -15.22
CA LYS A 226 -5.73 21.80 -14.82
C LYS A 226 -5.67 21.99 -13.30
N SER A 227 -5.95 20.95 -12.53
CA SER A 227 -6.18 21.03 -11.09
C SER A 227 -7.28 22.05 -10.75
N THR A 228 -8.33 22.13 -11.58
CA THR A 228 -9.45 23.07 -11.38
C THR A 228 -10.83 22.44 -11.53
N VAL A 229 -11.79 23.04 -10.84
CA VAL A 229 -13.22 22.73 -10.99
C VAL A 229 -13.96 24.02 -11.36
N SER A 230 -14.57 24.03 -12.53
CA SER A 230 -15.39 25.15 -13.00
C SER A 230 -16.81 25.01 -12.45
N LEU A 231 -17.21 25.96 -11.62
CA LEU A 231 -18.56 26.15 -11.12
C LEU A 231 -19.19 27.37 -11.82
N PRO A 232 -20.53 27.52 -11.83
CA PRO A 232 -21.20 28.56 -12.60
C PRO A 232 -20.68 29.99 -12.37
N SER A 233 -20.21 30.31 -11.15
CA SER A 233 -19.71 31.64 -10.77
C SER A 233 -18.32 31.62 -10.12
N ALA A 234 -17.60 30.49 -10.18
CA ALA A 234 -16.29 30.37 -9.56
C ALA A 234 -15.44 29.29 -10.23
N ILE A 235 -14.11 29.48 -10.24
CA ILE A 235 -13.16 28.41 -10.57
C ILE A 235 -12.44 28.06 -9.27
N LEU A 236 -12.57 26.82 -8.83
CA LEU A 236 -11.84 26.30 -7.67
C LEU A 236 -10.52 25.70 -8.13
N HIS A 237 -9.44 25.99 -7.42
CA HIS A 237 -8.15 25.36 -7.61
C HIS A 237 -7.96 24.27 -6.56
N LEU A 238 -7.62 23.06 -7.01
CA LEU A 238 -7.44 21.89 -6.17
C LEU A 238 -5.96 21.57 -5.97
N ASP A 239 -5.65 21.07 -4.80
CA ASP A 239 -4.35 20.54 -4.37
C ASP A 239 -4.60 19.19 -3.71
N THR A 240 -4.92 18.20 -4.54
CA THR A 240 -5.45 16.89 -4.10
C THR A 240 -4.89 15.77 -4.95
N VAL A 241 -4.53 14.65 -4.32
CA VAL A 241 -4.20 13.40 -5.01
C VAL A 241 -5.48 12.65 -5.35
N PHE A 242 -5.68 12.36 -6.63
CA PHE A 242 -6.81 11.58 -7.13
C PHE A 242 -6.44 10.11 -7.21
N ILE A 243 -7.25 9.25 -6.61
CA ILE A 243 -7.09 7.81 -6.67
C ILE A 243 -8.41 7.18 -7.00
N ALA A 244 -8.41 6.19 -7.90
CA ALA A 244 -9.60 5.43 -8.23
C ALA A 244 -9.31 3.94 -8.14
N SER A 245 -10.26 3.18 -7.60
CA SER A 245 -10.24 1.73 -7.65
C SER A 245 -11.22 1.23 -8.72
N SER A 246 -10.89 0.10 -9.36
CA SER A 246 -11.79 -0.57 -10.29
C SER A 246 -11.43 -2.06 -10.44
N ASN A 247 -12.37 -2.83 -10.96
CA ASN A 247 -12.20 -4.24 -11.32
C ASN A 247 -11.80 -4.36 -12.82
N ASP A 248 -10.99 -5.37 -13.15
CA ASP A 248 -10.54 -5.65 -14.51
C ASP A 248 -11.70 -5.82 -15.50
N ARG A 249 -12.83 -6.38 -15.08
CA ARG A 249 -14.01 -6.52 -15.96
C ARG A 249 -14.52 -5.16 -16.45
N TYR A 250 -14.67 -4.19 -15.54
CA TYR A 250 -15.12 -2.85 -15.91
C TYR A 250 -14.02 -2.08 -16.66
N LEU A 251 -12.75 -2.30 -16.30
CA LEU A 251 -11.63 -1.70 -17.02
C LEU A 251 -11.56 -2.18 -18.47
N LYS A 252 -11.70 -3.49 -18.73
CA LYS A 252 -11.70 -4.04 -20.09
C LYS A 252 -12.84 -3.45 -20.93
N ALA A 253 -14.05 -3.39 -20.38
CA ALA A 253 -15.18 -2.74 -21.05
C ALA A 253 -14.92 -1.25 -21.31
N PHE A 254 -14.26 -0.55 -20.38
CA PHE A 254 -13.91 0.85 -20.54
C PHE A 254 -12.81 1.09 -21.58
N MET A 255 -11.86 0.16 -21.75
CA MET A 255 -10.82 0.22 -22.79
C MET A 255 -11.39 0.19 -24.21
N GLU A 256 -12.57 -0.42 -24.38
CA GLU A 256 -13.29 -0.46 -25.66
C GLU A 256 -14.12 0.83 -25.91
N HIS A 257 -14.26 1.70 -24.90
CA HIS A 257 -15.06 2.91 -25.00
C HIS A 257 -14.33 4.02 -25.79
N PRO A 258 -15.05 4.83 -26.61
CA PRO A 258 -14.42 5.90 -27.42
C PRO A 258 -13.60 6.91 -26.61
N ASP A 259 -14.04 7.23 -25.38
CA ASP A 259 -13.35 8.18 -24.51
C ASP A 259 -12.09 7.61 -23.81
N TRP A 260 -11.76 6.32 -23.99
CA TRP A 260 -10.64 5.66 -23.31
C TRP A 260 -9.32 6.42 -23.47
N GLN A 261 -8.99 6.85 -24.70
CA GLN A 261 -7.73 7.54 -24.99
C GLN A 261 -7.62 8.88 -24.24
N SER A 262 -8.74 9.60 -24.12
CA SER A 262 -8.82 10.86 -23.37
C SER A 262 -8.52 10.67 -21.89
N PHE A 263 -9.03 9.58 -21.31
CA PHE A 263 -8.80 9.21 -19.92
C PHE A 263 -7.40 8.64 -19.70
N LYS A 264 -6.92 7.75 -20.58
CA LYS A 264 -5.61 7.10 -20.43
C LYS A 264 -4.45 8.11 -20.39
N GLY A 265 -4.54 9.21 -21.13
CA GLY A 265 -3.54 10.29 -21.07
C GLY A 265 -3.49 11.07 -19.75
N ARG A 266 -4.48 10.89 -18.87
CA ARG A 266 -4.64 11.62 -17.59
C ARG A 266 -4.71 10.69 -16.37
N MET A 267 -4.53 9.38 -16.56
CA MET A 267 -4.53 8.40 -15.47
C MET A 267 -3.40 7.38 -15.64
N GLU A 268 -2.78 7.03 -14.52
CA GLU A 268 -1.83 5.92 -14.47
C GLU A 268 -2.50 4.67 -13.89
N LEU A 269 -2.26 3.52 -14.52
CA LEU A 269 -2.93 2.27 -14.14
C LEU A 269 -1.98 1.45 -13.26
N VAL A 270 -2.27 1.41 -11.97
CA VAL A 270 -1.56 0.53 -11.04
C VAL A 270 -2.29 -0.81 -10.97
N ARG A 271 -1.65 -1.87 -11.46
CA ARG A 271 -2.19 -3.24 -11.37
C ARG A 271 -2.07 -3.72 -9.93
N MET A 272 -3.08 -4.45 -9.47
CA MET A 272 -3.10 -5.04 -8.13
C MET A 272 -3.67 -6.46 -8.22
N PRO A 273 -2.81 -7.46 -8.54
CA PRO A 273 -3.21 -8.87 -8.65
C PRO A 273 -3.56 -9.46 -7.28
N TYR A 274 -4.11 -10.67 -7.28
CA TYR A 274 -4.13 -11.48 -6.06
C TYR A 274 -2.72 -11.81 -5.58
N LEU A 275 -2.57 -12.15 -4.29
CA LEU A 275 -1.30 -12.63 -3.77
C LEU A 275 -0.92 -13.94 -4.46
N LEU A 276 0.35 -14.03 -4.84
CA LEU A 276 0.98 -15.21 -5.45
C LEU A 276 1.94 -15.92 -4.48
N ASP A 277 1.98 -15.45 -3.24
CA ASP A 277 2.78 -15.98 -2.14
C ASP A 277 1.84 -16.63 -1.14
N TYR A 278 1.91 -17.95 -1.02
CA TYR A 278 0.96 -18.71 -0.21
C TYR A 278 1.21 -18.56 1.28
N GLU A 279 2.41 -18.20 1.71
CA GLU A 279 2.70 -17.94 3.13
C GLU A 279 2.04 -16.63 3.55
N LYS A 280 2.15 -15.58 2.72
CA LYS A 280 1.42 -14.32 2.94
C LYS A 280 -0.09 -14.50 2.86
N GLU A 281 -0.57 -15.30 1.90
CA GLU A 281 -1.99 -15.64 1.77
C GLU A 281 -2.50 -16.38 3.03
N THR A 282 -1.70 -17.30 3.57
CA THR A 282 -2.03 -18.04 4.81
C THR A 282 -2.27 -17.09 5.98
N GLY A 283 -1.43 -16.06 6.14
CA GLY A 283 -1.59 -15.05 7.19
C GLY A 283 -2.91 -14.27 7.12
N ILE A 284 -3.53 -14.15 5.93
CA ILE A 284 -4.86 -13.55 5.78
C ILE A 284 -5.88 -14.39 6.56
N TYR A 285 -5.84 -15.71 6.41
CA TYR A 285 -6.81 -16.61 7.03
C TYR A 285 -6.56 -16.79 8.52
N GLU A 286 -5.29 -16.90 8.94
CA GLU A 286 -4.94 -16.97 10.37
C GLU A 286 -5.41 -15.74 11.16
N SER A 287 -5.33 -14.55 10.57
CA SER A 287 -5.78 -13.33 11.23
C SER A 287 -7.31 -13.24 11.41
N GLN A 288 -8.07 -13.89 10.52
CA GLN A 288 -9.53 -13.74 10.43
C GLN A 288 -10.33 -14.95 10.91
N VAL A 289 -9.76 -16.15 10.81
CA VAL A 289 -10.42 -17.42 11.15
C VAL A 289 -9.82 -17.91 12.46
N ARG A 290 -10.44 -17.47 13.56
CA ARG A 290 -10.04 -17.84 14.92
C ARG A 290 -10.95 -18.90 15.50
N SER A 291 -10.43 -19.67 16.44
CA SER A 291 -11.15 -20.79 17.07
C SER A 291 -12.50 -20.36 17.68
N GLU A 292 -12.57 -19.14 18.21
CA GLU A 292 -13.77 -18.54 18.79
C GLU A 292 -14.84 -18.26 17.73
N ALA A 293 -14.43 -17.82 16.54
CA ALA A 293 -15.34 -17.56 15.42
C ALA A 293 -15.85 -18.86 14.78
N VAL A 294 -15.03 -19.91 14.81
CA VAL A 294 -15.30 -21.21 14.20
C VAL A 294 -16.06 -22.15 15.15
N GLY A 295 -15.93 -21.94 16.46
CA GLY A 295 -16.55 -22.77 17.49
C GLY A 295 -15.92 -24.17 17.63
N LYS A 296 -14.76 -24.39 16.99
CA LYS A 296 -13.99 -25.65 17.03
C LYS A 296 -12.50 -25.35 17.04
N HIS A 297 -11.72 -26.32 17.52
CA HIS A 297 -10.26 -26.30 17.38
C HIS A 297 -9.86 -26.21 15.90
N ILE A 298 -8.81 -25.45 15.61
CA ILE A 298 -8.21 -25.34 14.28
C ILE A 298 -6.89 -26.10 14.35
N ALA A 299 -6.76 -27.17 13.57
CA ALA A 299 -5.55 -27.97 13.57
C ALA A 299 -4.41 -27.25 12.82
N PRO A 300 -3.13 -27.56 13.12
CA PRO A 300 -1.99 -27.06 12.36
C PRO A 300 -2.15 -27.31 10.85
N HIS A 301 -1.49 -26.46 10.05
CA HIS A 301 -1.50 -26.48 8.57
C HIS A 301 -2.87 -26.27 7.90
N ALA A 302 -3.99 -26.20 8.61
CA ALA A 302 -5.31 -26.03 8.00
C ALA A 302 -5.40 -24.74 7.15
N MET A 303 -4.87 -23.63 7.67
CA MET A 303 -4.81 -22.36 6.94
C MET A 303 -3.78 -22.40 5.81
N ARG A 304 -2.66 -23.11 6.02
CA ARG A 304 -1.57 -23.23 5.04
C ARG A 304 -2.00 -24.02 3.81
N VAL A 305 -2.75 -25.11 4.01
CA VAL A 305 -3.36 -25.92 2.94
C VAL A 305 -4.28 -25.08 2.07
N VAL A 306 -5.15 -24.28 2.68
CA VAL A 306 -6.08 -23.47 1.91
C VAL A 306 -5.39 -22.28 1.23
N GLY A 307 -4.40 -21.68 1.88
CA GLY A 307 -3.57 -20.62 1.31
C GLY A 307 -2.77 -21.09 0.10
N LEU A 308 -2.18 -22.28 0.19
CA LEU A 308 -1.50 -22.92 -0.93
C LEU A 308 -2.47 -23.17 -2.08
N PHE A 309 -3.61 -23.82 -1.82
CA PHE A 309 -4.62 -24.04 -2.85
C PHE A 309 -5.04 -22.73 -3.54
N ALA A 310 -5.33 -21.68 -2.76
CA ALA A 310 -5.73 -20.37 -3.28
C ALA A 310 -4.69 -19.81 -4.26
N VAL A 311 -3.40 -19.84 -3.89
CA VAL A 311 -2.30 -19.39 -4.76
C VAL A 311 -2.17 -20.27 -6.00
N LEU A 312 -2.22 -21.59 -5.87
CA LEU A 312 -2.13 -22.50 -7.02
C LEU A 312 -3.21 -22.22 -8.08
N THR A 313 -4.42 -21.81 -7.66
CA THR A 313 -5.47 -21.41 -8.63
C THR A 313 -5.20 -20.10 -9.37
N ARG A 314 -4.27 -19.28 -8.88
CA ARG A 314 -3.92 -17.95 -9.43
C ARG A 314 -2.67 -17.97 -10.31
N LEU A 315 -1.82 -19.00 -10.12
CA LEU A 315 -0.60 -19.16 -10.89
C LEU A 315 -0.91 -19.57 -12.33
N THR A 316 -0.12 -19.04 -13.26
CA THR A 316 -0.18 -19.36 -14.68
C THR A 316 1.13 -19.99 -15.16
N GLN A 317 1.05 -20.74 -16.26
CA GLN A 317 2.24 -21.34 -16.83
C GLN A 317 3.21 -20.22 -17.25
N PRO A 318 4.48 -20.26 -16.80
CA PRO A 318 5.43 -19.20 -17.08
C PRO A 318 5.76 -19.13 -18.58
N LYS A 319 5.87 -17.91 -19.11
CA LYS A 319 6.30 -17.66 -20.50
C LYS A 319 7.78 -17.26 -20.46
N PRO A 320 8.70 -18.10 -20.93
CA PRO A 320 10.14 -17.93 -20.66
C PRO A 320 10.81 -16.85 -21.53
N ALA A 321 10.06 -15.95 -22.14
CA ALA A 321 10.62 -14.96 -23.07
C ALA A 321 11.50 -13.93 -22.34
N ALA A 322 11.12 -13.53 -21.12
CA ALA A 322 11.81 -12.51 -20.34
C ALA A 322 12.96 -13.06 -19.46
N VAL A 323 13.09 -14.38 -19.31
CA VAL A 323 14.15 -14.99 -18.48
C VAL A 323 15.39 -15.35 -19.31
N PRO A 324 16.59 -15.37 -18.69
CA PRO A 324 17.84 -15.76 -19.35
C PRO A 324 17.72 -17.11 -20.03
N GLU A 325 18.37 -17.26 -21.18
CA GLU A 325 18.28 -18.47 -22.01
C GLU A 325 18.66 -19.76 -21.24
N THR A 326 19.61 -19.64 -20.31
CA THR A 326 20.12 -20.73 -19.47
C THR A 326 19.06 -21.38 -18.59
N VAL A 327 18.03 -20.62 -18.16
CA VAL A 327 16.97 -21.11 -17.26
C VAL A 327 15.63 -21.32 -17.95
N ARG A 328 15.49 -21.02 -19.25
CA ARG A 328 14.20 -21.08 -19.94
C ARG A 328 13.53 -22.45 -19.89
N ASP A 329 14.31 -23.50 -20.10
CA ASP A 329 13.79 -24.87 -20.11
C ASP A 329 13.41 -25.32 -18.70
N ALA A 330 14.18 -24.90 -17.70
CA ALA A 330 13.86 -25.16 -16.30
C ALA A 330 12.57 -24.44 -15.88
N VAL A 331 12.41 -23.17 -16.27
CA VAL A 331 11.20 -22.38 -16.01
C VAL A 331 9.97 -23.01 -16.69
N ARG A 332 10.09 -23.49 -17.93
CA ARG A 332 8.99 -24.18 -18.64
C ARG A 332 8.53 -25.45 -17.93
N ARG A 333 9.45 -26.13 -17.24
CA ARG A 333 9.20 -27.40 -16.55
C ARG A 333 8.54 -27.23 -15.19
N LEU A 334 8.59 -26.03 -14.59
CA LEU A 334 8.05 -25.77 -13.27
C LEU A 334 6.59 -26.21 -13.16
N THR A 335 6.31 -27.08 -12.20
CA THR A 335 4.94 -27.41 -11.80
C THR A 335 4.31 -26.23 -11.04
N PRO A 336 2.97 -26.17 -10.91
CA PRO A 336 2.33 -25.13 -10.10
C PRO A 336 2.85 -25.08 -8.66
N LEU A 337 3.10 -26.24 -8.06
CA LEU A 337 3.60 -26.36 -6.69
C LEU A 337 5.04 -25.83 -6.56
N GLU A 338 5.93 -26.24 -7.46
CA GLU A 338 7.31 -25.75 -7.51
C GLU A 338 7.38 -24.24 -7.75
N LYS A 339 6.50 -23.72 -8.61
CA LYS A 339 6.40 -22.27 -8.86
C LYS A 339 5.91 -21.52 -7.62
N ALA A 340 4.92 -22.07 -6.91
CA ALA A 340 4.41 -21.49 -5.67
C ALA A 340 5.49 -21.43 -4.58
N ASP A 341 6.31 -22.48 -4.46
CA ASP A 341 7.45 -22.52 -3.54
C ASP A 341 8.54 -21.52 -3.90
N LEU A 342 8.89 -21.44 -5.18
CA LEU A 342 9.84 -20.45 -5.67
C LEU A 342 9.35 -19.03 -5.34
N TYR A 343 8.06 -18.75 -5.52
CA TYR A 343 7.48 -17.45 -5.22
C TYR A 343 7.40 -17.15 -3.72
N ALA A 344 7.00 -18.10 -2.89
CA ALA A 344 6.83 -17.86 -1.45
C ALA A 344 8.17 -17.81 -0.70
N SER A 345 9.02 -18.83 -0.86
CA SER A 345 10.22 -19.02 -0.05
C SER A 345 11.53 -18.97 -0.85
N GLY A 346 11.45 -19.00 -2.18
CA GLY A 346 12.64 -19.13 -3.04
C GLY A 346 13.12 -20.58 -3.16
N ARG A 347 12.37 -21.55 -2.62
CA ARG A 347 12.70 -22.98 -2.74
C ARG A 347 12.63 -23.41 -4.20
N VAL A 348 13.69 -24.05 -4.65
CA VAL A 348 13.87 -24.54 -6.02
C VAL A 348 13.49 -26.03 -6.12
N PRO A 349 13.16 -26.54 -7.31
CA PRO A 349 12.80 -27.94 -7.48
C PRO A 349 13.96 -28.91 -7.21
N ASP A 350 13.65 -30.07 -6.64
CA ASP A 350 14.66 -31.09 -6.30
C ASP A 350 15.33 -31.72 -7.53
N TRP A 351 14.68 -31.68 -8.70
CA TRP A 351 15.25 -32.19 -9.95
C TRP A 351 16.27 -31.23 -10.59
N ALA A 352 16.33 -29.97 -10.13
CA ALA A 352 17.24 -28.98 -10.68
C ALA A 352 18.67 -29.26 -10.20
N ASP A 353 19.62 -29.30 -11.14
CA ASP A 353 21.03 -29.37 -10.78
C ASP A 353 21.48 -28.06 -10.10
N PHE A 354 22.62 -28.10 -9.43
CA PHE A 354 23.12 -26.96 -8.63
C PHE A 354 23.13 -25.64 -9.42
N LYS A 355 23.55 -25.69 -10.68
CA LYS A 355 23.65 -24.51 -11.55
C LYS A 355 22.26 -23.95 -11.85
N THR A 356 21.34 -24.81 -12.30
CA THR A 356 19.96 -24.45 -12.62
C THR A 356 19.21 -23.93 -11.40
N ALA A 357 19.38 -24.56 -10.24
CA ALA A 357 18.84 -24.12 -8.96
C ALA A 357 19.27 -22.69 -8.63
N THR A 358 20.57 -22.40 -8.70
CA THR A 358 21.11 -21.06 -8.39
C THR A 358 20.55 -20.01 -9.35
N GLU A 359 20.51 -20.30 -10.65
CA GLU A 359 20.01 -19.36 -11.65
C GLU A 359 18.49 -19.18 -11.55
N LEU A 360 17.71 -20.23 -11.23
CA LEU A 360 16.26 -20.13 -10.99
C LEU A 360 15.94 -19.25 -9.79
N ALA A 361 16.65 -19.44 -8.68
CA ALA A 361 16.49 -18.62 -7.48
C ALA A 361 16.78 -17.14 -7.78
N ALA A 362 17.84 -16.87 -8.55
CA ALA A 362 18.16 -15.51 -9.00
C ALA A 362 17.11 -14.91 -9.95
N ALA A 363 16.45 -15.75 -10.76
CA ALA A 363 15.40 -15.34 -11.70
C ALA A 363 14.02 -15.12 -11.05
N ARG A 364 13.87 -15.34 -9.74
CA ARG A 364 12.58 -15.26 -9.03
C ARG A 364 11.86 -13.92 -9.21
N GLU A 365 12.51 -12.80 -8.95
CA GLU A 365 11.90 -11.48 -9.06
C GLU A 365 11.54 -11.15 -10.52
N LEU A 366 12.43 -11.49 -11.46
CA LEU A 366 12.17 -11.36 -12.89
C LEU A 366 10.93 -12.16 -13.34
N LEU A 367 10.72 -13.37 -12.80
CA LEU A 367 9.54 -14.18 -13.09
C LEU A 367 8.25 -13.54 -12.56
N ILE A 368 8.30 -12.92 -11.38
CA ILE A 368 7.15 -12.24 -10.78
C ILE A 368 6.80 -10.99 -11.60
N GLU A 369 7.82 -10.19 -11.96
CA GLU A 369 7.66 -8.99 -12.79
C GLU A 369 7.15 -9.34 -14.20
N ASP A 370 7.69 -10.39 -14.82
CA ASP A 370 7.22 -10.88 -16.12
C ASP A 370 5.74 -11.28 -16.03
N GLY A 371 5.37 -12.12 -15.05
CA GLY A 371 3.98 -12.52 -14.82
C GLY A 371 3.03 -11.33 -14.65
N ALA A 372 3.46 -10.30 -13.92
CA ALA A 372 2.69 -9.08 -13.72
C ALA A 372 2.57 -8.21 -14.98
N SER A 373 3.53 -8.30 -15.90
CA SER A 373 3.56 -7.52 -17.14
C SER A 373 2.67 -8.09 -18.25
N GLN A 374 2.43 -9.41 -18.24
CA GLN A 374 1.67 -10.13 -19.25
C GLN A 374 0.20 -9.70 -19.39
N SER A 375 -0.45 -10.11 -20.49
CA SER A 375 -1.89 -9.98 -20.70
C SER A 375 -2.46 -11.33 -21.18
N PRO A 376 -3.34 -11.99 -20.41
CA PRO A 376 -3.71 -11.67 -19.02
C PRO A 376 -2.49 -11.73 -18.10
N TYR A 377 -2.51 -10.94 -17.02
CA TYR A 377 -1.43 -10.92 -16.03
C TYR A 377 -1.62 -12.04 -14.99
N GLU A 378 -0.53 -12.49 -14.39
CA GLU A 378 -0.58 -13.52 -13.36
C GLU A 378 -1.25 -13.01 -12.07
N GLY A 379 -2.17 -13.80 -11.50
CA GLY A 379 -3.01 -13.35 -10.39
C GLY A 379 -4.18 -12.43 -10.78
N GLU A 380 -4.50 -12.30 -12.08
CA GLU A 380 -5.76 -11.70 -12.55
C GLU A 380 -6.98 -12.56 -12.18
N THR A 381 -6.83 -13.88 -12.25
CA THR A 381 -7.87 -14.87 -11.98
C THR A 381 -7.45 -15.84 -10.88
N GLY A 382 -8.38 -16.68 -10.41
CA GLY A 382 -8.18 -17.61 -9.31
C GLY A 382 -9.15 -17.39 -8.16
N ALA A 383 -9.08 -18.26 -7.15
CA ALA A 383 -9.95 -18.18 -5.99
C ALA A 383 -9.65 -16.90 -5.18
N SER A 384 -10.68 -16.12 -4.92
CA SER A 384 -10.60 -14.92 -4.08
C SER A 384 -10.52 -15.30 -2.60
N PRO A 385 -9.92 -14.44 -1.75
CA PRO A 385 -9.89 -14.69 -0.31
C PRO A 385 -11.28 -14.84 0.33
N ARG A 386 -12.33 -14.26 -0.28
CA ARG A 386 -13.72 -14.38 0.20
C ARG A 386 -14.30 -15.76 -0.08
N GLU A 387 -14.04 -16.30 -1.28
CA GLU A 387 -14.46 -17.66 -1.64
C GLU A 387 -13.76 -18.68 -0.76
N ILE A 388 -12.45 -18.53 -0.56
CA ILE A 388 -11.67 -19.40 0.33
C ILE A 388 -12.18 -19.35 1.78
N LYS A 389 -12.52 -18.16 2.29
CA LYS A 389 -13.11 -18.01 3.61
C LYS A 389 -14.44 -18.76 3.74
N ALA A 390 -15.29 -18.71 2.71
CA ALA A 390 -16.53 -19.48 2.70
C ALA A 390 -16.27 -20.99 2.79
N ILE A 391 -15.24 -21.49 2.11
CA ILE A 391 -14.81 -22.91 2.18
C ILE A 391 -14.39 -23.27 3.61
N LEU A 392 -13.55 -22.44 4.25
CA LEU A 392 -13.10 -22.69 5.62
C LEU A 392 -14.28 -22.77 6.61
N PHE A 393 -15.25 -21.86 6.50
CA PHE A 393 -16.43 -21.91 7.37
C PHE A 393 -17.31 -23.13 7.09
N ASN A 394 -17.50 -23.51 5.83
CA ASN A 394 -18.24 -24.72 5.49
C ASN A 394 -17.54 -25.98 6.01
N ALA A 395 -16.21 -26.07 5.85
CA ALA A 395 -15.40 -27.17 6.35
C ALA A 395 -15.46 -27.26 7.88
N ALA A 396 -15.48 -26.14 8.59
CA ALA A 396 -15.65 -26.12 10.03
C ALA A 396 -17.02 -26.62 10.49
N MET A 397 -18.08 -26.34 9.73
CA MET A 397 -19.43 -26.79 10.01
C MET A 397 -19.65 -28.28 9.70
N ALA A 398 -18.73 -28.93 8.98
CA ALA A 398 -18.81 -30.35 8.70
C ALA A 398 -18.87 -31.16 10.01
N ARG A 399 -19.89 -32.00 10.16
CA ARG A 399 -20.10 -32.81 11.37
C ARG A 399 -19.19 -34.04 11.43
N GLU A 400 -18.66 -34.46 10.29
CA GLU A 400 -17.75 -35.59 10.14
C GLU A 400 -16.39 -35.35 10.82
N TYR A 401 -15.99 -34.08 10.98
CA TYR A 401 -14.72 -33.69 11.55
C TYR A 401 -14.90 -33.00 12.90
N ALA A 402 -14.16 -33.49 13.91
CA ALA A 402 -14.18 -32.96 15.27
C ALA A 402 -13.54 -31.55 15.38
N CYS A 403 -12.59 -31.24 14.49
CA CYS A 403 -11.91 -29.96 14.40
C CYS A 403 -11.85 -29.49 12.94
N LEU A 404 -11.51 -28.22 12.72
CA LEU A 404 -11.15 -27.73 11.38
C LEU A 404 -9.74 -28.24 11.07
N SER A 405 -9.67 -29.41 10.43
CA SER A 405 -8.41 -30.06 10.05
C SER A 405 -8.07 -29.83 8.57
N PRO A 406 -6.80 -29.99 8.18
CA PRO A 406 -6.40 -30.03 6.76
C PRO A 406 -7.25 -31.00 5.93
N LEU A 407 -7.58 -32.17 6.47
CA LEU A 407 -8.43 -33.16 5.80
C LEU A 407 -9.86 -32.66 5.59
N ALA A 408 -10.43 -31.98 6.59
CA ALA A 408 -11.74 -31.35 6.47
C ALA A 408 -11.77 -30.28 5.37
N VAL A 409 -10.68 -29.49 5.28
CA VAL A 409 -10.50 -28.48 4.24
C VAL A 409 -10.38 -29.13 2.87
N ILE A 410 -9.54 -30.15 2.71
CA ILE A 410 -9.37 -30.88 1.44
C ILE A 410 -10.70 -31.48 0.96
N ALA A 411 -11.45 -32.15 1.84
CA ALA A 411 -12.78 -32.67 1.51
C ALA A 411 -13.75 -31.55 1.06
N GLY A 412 -13.69 -30.39 1.72
CA GLY A 412 -14.45 -29.19 1.32
C GLY A 412 -14.05 -28.66 -0.06
N LEU A 413 -12.75 -28.66 -0.38
CA LEU A 413 -12.23 -28.27 -1.69
C LEU A 413 -12.70 -29.25 -2.79
N GLU A 414 -12.64 -30.55 -2.53
CA GLU A 414 -13.11 -31.58 -3.48
C GLU A 414 -14.61 -31.47 -3.76
N ALA A 415 -15.41 -31.13 -2.76
CA ALA A 415 -16.83 -30.86 -2.93
C ALA A 415 -17.06 -29.60 -3.78
N LEU A 416 -16.28 -28.55 -3.55
CA LEU A 416 -16.41 -27.27 -4.26
C LEU A 416 -16.07 -27.39 -5.75
N VAL A 417 -15.00 -28.09 -6.11
CA VAL A 417 -14.56 -28.20 -7.51
C VAL A 417 -15.59 -28.92 -8.40
N LYS A 418 -16.53 -29.66 -7.79
CA LYS A 418 -17.67 -30.27 -8.49
C LYS A 418 -18.71 -29.23 -8.93
N ASP A 419 -18.82 -28.10 -8.24
CA ASP A 419 -19.79 -27.04 -8.55
C ASP A 419 -19.18 -25.91 -9.40
N ARG A 420 -18.94 -26.22 -10.69
CA ARG A 420 -18.40 -25.26 -11.67
C ARG A 420 -19.36 -24.14 -12.04
N SER A 421 -20.63 -24.24 -11.63
CA SER A 421 -21.66 -23.26 -11.96
C SER A 421 -21.55 -22.00 -11.11
N VAL A 422 -21.04 -22.12 -9.89
CA VAL A 422 -20.99 -21.01 -8.92
C VAL A 422 -19.73 -20.16 -9.06
N TYR A 423 -18.56 -20.78 -9.26
CA TYR A 423 -17.28 -20.09 -9.19
C TYR A 423 -16.65 -19.86 -10.56
N GLU A 424 -16.33 -18.60 -10.88
CA GLU A 424 -15.78 -18.21 -12.19
C GLU A 424 -14.42 -18.85 -12.47
N PHE A 425 -13.56 -18.95 -11.45
CA PHE A 425 -12.21 -19.52 -11.60
C PHE A 425 -12.23 -21.02 -11.94
N LEU A 426 -13.30 -21.75 -11.59
CA LEU A 426 -13.48 -23.16 -11.94
C LEU A 426 -13.83 -23.38 -13.42
N ARG A 427 -14.22 -22.32 -14.14
CA ARG A 427 -14.57 -22.37 -15.56
C ARG A 427 -13.36 -22.17 -16.47
N ILE A 428 -12.21 -21.81 -15.92
CA ILE A 428 -10.97 -21.63 -16.67
C ILE A 428 -10.50 -22.99 -17.19
N GLN A 429 -10.12 -23.04 -18.47
CA GLN A 429 -9.63 -24.28 -19.06
C GLN A 429 -8.22 -24.60 -18.53
N PRO A 430 -7.95 -25.85 -18.15
CA PRO A 430 -6.62 -26.28 -17.73
C PRO A 430 -5.56 -26.07 -18.81
N ASN A 431 -4.37 -25.66 -18.41
CA ASN A 431 -3.18 -25.62 -19.27
C ASN A 431 -2.07 -26.49 -18.64
N GLY A 432 -2.00 -27.75 -19.07
CA GLY A 432 -1.14 -28.74 -18.44
C GLY A 432 -1.61 -29.06 -17.02
N GLU A 433 -0.75 -28.87 -16.03
CA GLU A 433 -1.09 -28.99 -14.61
C GLU A 433 -1.67 -27.70 -14.01
N TYR A 434 -1.46 -26.56 -14.68
CA TYR A 434 -2.00 -25.28 -14.25
C TYR A 434 -3.51 -25.24 -14.48
N GLN A 435 -4.24 -24.65 -13.53
CA GLN A 435 -5.71 -24.55 -13.53
C GLN A 435 -6.46 -25.90 -13.59
N ASP A 436 -5.78 -27.04 -13.47
CA ASP A 436 -6.39 -28.36 -13.30
C ASP A 436 -6.74 -28.57 -11.82
N HIS A 437 -7.84 -27.95 -11.38
CA HIS A 437 -8.22 -27.89 -9.95
C HIS A 437 -8.20 -29.24 -9.21
N PRO A 438 -8.70 -30.35 -9.78
CA PRO A 438 -8.54 -31.68 -9.16
C PRO A 438 -7.09 -32.10 -8.95
N LYS A 439 -6.18 -31.83 -9.91
CA LYS A 439 -4.75 -32.11 -9.72
C LYS A 439 -4.11 -31.16 -8.72
N LEU A 440 -4.53 -29.89 -8.67
CA LEU A 440 -4.07 -28.93 -7.67
C LEU A 440 -4.41 -29.39 -6.25
N ILE A 441 -5.62 -29.92 -6.02
CA ILE A 441 -5.99 -30.48 -4.71
C ILE A 441 -5.06 -31.64 -4.33
N LYS A 442 -4.78 -32.56 -5.26
CA LYS A 442 -3.85 -33.67 -5.01
C LYS A 442 -2.42 -33.19 -4.71
N ALA A 443 -1.96 -32.15 -5.40
CA ALA A 443 -0.65 -31.55 -5.13
C ALA A 443 -0.60 -30.92 -3.72
N VAL A 444 -1.69 -30.26 -3.29
CA VAL A 444 -1.82 -29.72 -1.93
C VAL A 444 -1.85 -30.82 -0.88
N GLU A 445 -2.56 -31.92 -1.15
CA GLU A 445 -2.60 -33.08 -0.26
C GLU A 445 -1.22 -33.72 -0.11
N ALA A 446 -0.49 -33.93 -1.22
CA ALA A 446 0.87 -34.44 -1.19
C ALA A 446 1.80 -33.52 -0.37
N ARG A 447 1.72 -32.21 -0.58
CA ARG A 447 2.49 -31.22 0.19
C ARG A 447 2.12 -31.21 1.67
N TYR A 448 0.85 -31.38 2.01
CA TYR A 448 0.43 -31.51 3.39
C TYR A 448 1.05 -32.75 4.06
N LEU A 449 1.08 -33.88 3.37
CA LEU A 449 1.72 -35.10 3.88
C LEU A 449 3.22 -34.91 4.10
N GLU A 450 3.91 -34.18 3.23
CA GLU A 450 5.32 -33.78 3.44
C GLU A 450 5.47 -32.95 4.73
N TRP A 451 4.63 -31.93 4.95
CA TRP A 451 4.68 -31.13 6.18
C TRP A 451 4.43 -31.95 7.44
N VAL A 452 3.51 -32.91 7.39
CA VAL A 452 3.23 -33.81 8.52
C VAL A 452 4.40 -34.75 8.77
N ASP A 453 5.03 -35.29 7.72
CA ASP A 453 6.22 -36.13 7.85
C ASP A 453 7.37 -35.35 8.50
N ASP A 454 7.59 -34.10 8.06
CA ASP A 454 8.57 -33.20 8.67
C ASP A 454 8.26 -32.92 10.15
N ASP A 455 7.00 -32.58 10.49
CA ASP A 455 6.56 -32.36 11.88
C ASP A 455 6.79 -33.60 12.75
N VAL A 456 6.50 -34.79 12.22
CA VAL A 456 6.72 -36.06 12.93
C VAL A 456 8.20 -36.28 13.18
N ARG A 457 9.05 -36.12 12.16
CA ARG A 457 10.52 -36.27 12.30
C ARG A 457 11.11 -35.29 13.32
N LEU A 458 10.66 -34.04 13.28
CA LEU A 458 11.03 -33.01 14.25
C LEU A 458 10.59 -33.40 15.67
N SER A 459 9.35 -33.86 15.83
CA SER A 459 8.81 -34.25 17.15
C SER A 459 9.50 -35.48 17.75
N MET A 460 10.01 -36.38 16.91
CA MET A 460 10.75 -37.57 17.33
C MET A 460 12.19 -37.25 17.75
N GLY A 461 12.65 -35.99 17.60
CA GLY A 461 14.03 -35.60 17.86
C GLY A 461 15.04 -36.25 16.90
N LEU A 462 14.57 -36.82 15.78
CA LEU A 462 15.40 -37.42 14.74
C LEU A 462 16.11 -36.36 13.89
N ALA A 463 15.62 -35.13 13.93
CA ALA A 463 16.14 -33.98 13.21
C ALA A 463 16.15 -32.76 14.15
N ALA A 464 17.13 -32.68 15.06
CA ALA A 464 17.42 -31.37 15.64
C ALA A 464 18.11 -30.56 14.53
N GLU A 465 17.47 -29.52 13.98
CA GLU A 465 18.09 -28.63 12.97
C GLU A 465 19.50 -28.19 13.40
N SER A 466 19.70 -27.95 14.70
CA SER A 466 21.00 -27.63 15.28
C SER A 466 22.09 -28.66 15.00
N GLN A 467 21.76 -29.95 14.88
CA GLN A 467 22.72 -31.00 14.55
C GLN A 467 23.17 -30.94 13.09
N TYR A 468 22.29 -30.58 12.16
CA TYR A 468 22.66 -30.39 10.75
C TYR A 468 23.49 -29.13 10.56
N GLU A 469 23.13 -28.03 11.23
CA GLU A 469 23.93 -26.80 11.22
C GLU A 469 25.33 -27.04 11.80
N GLU A 470 25.43 -27.76 12.91
CA GLU A 470 26.71 -28.12 13.53
C GLU A 470 27.54 -29.04 12.63
N LEU A 471 26.89 -30.02 11.98
CA LEU A 471 27.54 -30.92 11.02
C LEU A 471 28.08 -30.16 9.81
N LEU A 472 27.30 -29.23 9.23
CA LEU A 472 27.69 -28.42 8.08
C LEU A 472 28.76 -27.39 8.42
N ALA A 473 28.65 -26.73 9.59
CA ALA A 473 29.67 -25.83 10.10
C ALA A 473 31.01 -26.57 10.33
N ARG A 474 30.94 -27.78 10.88
CA ARG A 474 32.10 -28.66 11.05
C ARG A 474 32.69 -29.06 9.69
N TYR A 475 31.86 -29.47 8.73
CA TYR A 475 32.30 -29.79 7.37
C TYR A 475 33.01 -28.59 6.70
N ALA A 476 32.40 -27.41 6.74
CA ALA A 476 32.98 -26.19 6.16
C ALA A 476 34.33 -25.82 6.81
N THR A 477 34.44 -25.96 8.13
CA THR A 477 35.68 -25.70 8.86
C THR A 477 36.78 -26.67 8.45
N HIS A 478 36.49 -27.97 8.43
CA HIS A 478 37.44 -29.00 8.03
C HIS A 478 37.84 -28.87 6.56
N ALA A 479 36.91 -28.58 5.65
CA ALA A 479 37.18 -28.39 4.23
C ALA A 479 38.06 -27.15 3.97
N ASN A 480 37.80 -26.03 4.67
CA ASN A 480 38.60 -24.81 4.55
C ASN A 480 40.05 -25.02 5.03
N MET A 481 40.21 -25.65 6.20
CA MET A 481 41.53 -25.93 6.76
C MET A 481 42.30 -26.96 5.93
N PHE A 482 41.62 -27.97 5.38
CA PHE A 482 42.20 -28.92 4.43
C PHE A 482 42.74 -28.23 3.17
N LEU A 483 41.98 -27.30 2.59
CA LEU A 483 42.41 -26.55 1.40
C LEU A 483 43.58 -25.59 1.68
N LYS A 484 43.67 -25.05 2.90
CA LYS A 484 44.77 -24.17 3.33
C LYS A 484 46.01 -24.91 3.82
N GLY A 485 45.90 -26.22 4.10
CA GLY A 485 46.97 -26.99 4.74
C GLY A 485 47.17 -26.63 6.21
N GLU A 486 46.13 -26.11 6.87
CA GLU A 486 46.14 -25.69 8.28
C GLU A 486 45.47 -26.72 9.18
N LYS A 487 45.74 -26.64 10.50
CA LYS A 487 45.17 -27.54 11.50
C LYS A 487 43.85 -27.01 12.07
N VAL A 488 42.89 -27.90 12.29
CA VAL A 488 41.60 -27.58 12.93
C VAL A 488 41.76 -27.67 14.45
N ARG A 489 41.20 -26.71 15.18
CA ARG A 489 41.13 -26.79 16.65
C ARG A 489 39.97 -27.67 17.07
N ASN A 490 40.26 -28.77 17.74
CA ASN A 490 39.23 -29.68 18.25
C ASN A 490 38.50 -29.01 19.45
N PRO A 491 37.17 -28.85 19.40
CA PRO A 491 36.41 -28.14 20.43
C PRO A 491 36.41 -28.85 21.80
N ILE A 492 36.66 -30.17 21.83
CA ILE A 492 36.65 -30.99 23.05
C ILE A 492 38.05 -31.03 23.67
N THR A 493 39.09 -31.27 22.85
CA THR A 493 40.46 -31.46 23.35
C THR A 493 41.27 -30.17 23.38
N ASN A 494 40.78 -29.10 22.73
CA ASN A 494 41.47 -27.82 22.51
C ASN A 494 42.82 -27.93 21.79
N LYS A 495 43.14 -29.10 21.20
CA LYS A 495 44.38 -29.33 20.45
C LYS A 495 44.18 -29.01 18.98
N LEU A 496 45.28 -28.64 18.32
CA LEU A 496 45.35 -28.50 16.86
C LEU A 496 45.58 -29.87 16.24
N GLU A 497 44.58 -30.34 15.51
CA GLU A 497 44.55 -31.64 14.84
C GLU A 497 44.50 -31.44 13.32
N ASP A 498 45.01 -32.41 12.57
CA ASP A 498 44.88 -32.36 11.11
C ASP A 498 43.40 -32.51 10.72
N PRO A 499 42.95 -31.85 9.63
CA PRO A 499 41.56 -31.96 9.19
C PRO A 499 41.16 -33.41 8.95
N ASP A 500 40.05 -33.83 9.55
CA ASP A 500 39.50 -35.18 9.40
C ASP A 500 39.05 -35.46 7.96
N THR A 501 39.88 -36.14 7.18
CA THR A 501 39.61 -36.47 5.78
C THR A 501 38.54 -37.54 5.63
N ARG A 502 38.42 -38.46 6.59
CA ARG A 502 37.38 -39.51 6.55
C ARG A 502 36.00 -38.90 6.74
N PHE A 503 35.88 -37.98 7.69
CA PHE A 503 34.64 -37.23 7.89
C PHE A 503 34.24 -36.42 6.64
N LEU A 504 35.20 -35.76 5.97
CA LEU A 504 34.92 -35.05 4.72
C LEU A 504 34.42 -36.01 3.62
N GLU A 505 35.08 -37.15 3.44
CA GLU A 505 34.71 -38.17 2.45
C GLU A 505 33.34 -38.81 2.73
N GLU A 506 33.00 -39.06 4.00
CA GLU A 506 31.70 -39.60 4.41
C GLU A 506 30.55 -38.64 4.07
N ILE A 507 30.71 -37.35 4.41
CA ILE A 507 29.71 -36.32 4.08
C ILE A 507 29.59 -36.13 2.57
N GLU A 508 30.72 -36.08 1.85
CA GLU A 508 30.74 -35.99 0.38
C GLU A 508 30.08 -37.20 -0.29
N GLY A 509 30.25 -38.39 0.30
CA GLY A 509 29.59 -39.63 -0.13
C GLY A 509 28.08 -39.59 0.10
N MET A 510 27.63 -39.11 1.27
CA MET A 510 26.20 -38.89 1.55
C MET A 510 25.56 -37.88 0.60
N LEU A 511 26.31 -36.85 0.20
CA LEU A 511 25.90 -35.83 -0.77
C LEU A 511 25.97 -36.31 -2.23
N GLY A 512 26.41 -37.55 -2.49
CA GLY A 512 26.49 -38.11 -3.83
C GLY A 512 27.54 -37.45 -4.73
N VAL A 513 28.61 -36.90 -4.16
CA VAL A 513 29.66 -36.20 -4.91
C VAL A 513 30.48 -37.20 -5.71
N THR A 514 30.31 -37.20 -7.04
CA THR A 514 31.03 -38.09 -7.97
C THR A 514 32.24 -37.42 -8.64
N ARG A 515 32.42 -36.11 -8.44
CA ARG A 515 33.53 -35.29 -8.97
C ARG A 515 34.75 -35.29 -8.04
N ASN A 516 35.85 -34.71 -8.51
CA ASN A 516 37.06 -34.54 -7.71
C ASN A 516 36.76 -33.78 -6.40
N GLN A 517 37.03 -34.43 -5.26
CA GLN A 517 36.69 -33.94 -3.92
C GLN A 517 37.39 -32.61 -3.60
N SER A 518 38.63 -32.41 -4.05
CA SER A 518 39.36 -31.15 -3.80
C SER A 518 38.73 -29.96 -4.50
N ASP A 519 38.18 -30.17 -5.71
CA ASP A 519 37.53 -29.12 -6.49
C ASP A 519 36.16 -28.79 -5.89
N PHE A 520 35.43 -29.83 -5.45
CA PHE A 520 34.16 -29.66 -4.73
C PHE A 520 34.33 -28.86 -3.44
N ARG A 521 35.32 -29.20 -2.62
CA ARG A 521 35.66 -28.48 -1.38
C ARG A 521 35.93 -27.01 -1.67
N ARG A 522 36.74 -26.71 -2.71
CA ARG A 522 37.10 -25.33 -3.08
C ARG A 522 35.89 -24.51 -3.51
N GLU A 523 35.02 -25.09 -4.32
CA GLU A 523 33.79 -24.47 -4.77
C GLU A 523 32.84 -24.14 -3.60
N MET A 524 32.66 -25.10 -2.68
CA MET A 524 31.84 -24.93 -1.48
C MET A 524 32.33 -23.77 -0.59
N ILE A 525 33.64 -23.75 -0.27
CA ILE A 525 34.22 -22.68 0.56
C ILE A 525 34.14 -21.31 -0.11
N THR A 526 34.32 -21.26 -1.43
CA THR A 526 34.22 -19.99 -2.18
C THR A 526 32.81 -19.41 -2.11
N LYS A 527 31.77 -20.25 -2.23
CA LYS A 527 30.36 -19.82 -2.13
C LYS A 527 29.98 -19.43 -0.71
N ILE A 528 30.43 -20.19 0.28
CA ILE A 528 30.31 -19.85 1.71
C ILE A 528 30.93 -18.46 1.96
N GLY A 529 32.11 -18.19 1.39
CA GLY A 529 32.74 -16.88 1.45
C GLY A 529 31.93 -15.76 0.79
N ALA A 530 31.41 -15.99 -0.42
CA ALA A 530 30.60 -15.01 -1.15
C ALA A 530 29.29 -14.66 -0.40
N TRP A 531 28.57 -15.68 0.11
CA TRP A 531 27.35 -15.47 0.87
C TRP A 531 27.58 -14.65 2.16
N SER A 532 28.69 -14.92 2.86
CA SER A 532 29.08 -14.20 4.08
C SER A 532 29.41 -12.72 3.82
N LEU A 533 29.98 -12.41 2.66
CA LEU A 533 30.24 -11.03 2.22
C LEU A 533 28.93 -10.27 1.91
N ASP A 534 27.96 -10.94 1.30
CA ASP A 534 26.65 -10.36 0.99
C ASP A 534 25.73 -10.24 2.23
N ASN A 535 26.04 -10.96 3.32
CA ASN A 535 25.24 -11.02 4.56
C ASN A 535 26.07 -10.83 5.84
N PRO A 536 26.74 -9.67 6.03
CA PRO A 536 27.63 -9.45 7.16
C PRO A 536 26.92 -9.55 8.51
N GLY A 537 27.44 -10.38 9.41
CA GLY A 537 26.97 -10.52 10.80
C GLY A 537 25.78 -11.46 11.00
N LYS A 538 25.25 -12.08 9.95
CA LYS A 538 24.20 -13.11 10.08
C LYS A 538 24.85 -14.50 10.22
N PRO A 539 24.37 -15.37 11.12
CA PRO A 539 24.76 -16.79 11.10
C PRO A 539 24.38 -17.37 9.73
N MET A 540 25.23 -18.24 9.19
CA MET A 540 24.90 -18.92 7.93
C MET A 540 23.61 -19.71 8.09
N PRO A 541 22.62 -19.54 7.18
CA PRO A 541 21.49 -20.44 7.10
C PRO A 541 22.01 -21.74 6.52
N TYR A 542 22.48 -22.63 7.39
CA TYR A 542 22.78 -24.01 7.01
C TYR A 542 21.46 -24.77 6.92
N GLY A 543 20.63 -24.38 5.95
CA GLY A 543 19.27 -24.88 5.79
C GLY A 543 18.31 -23.76 5.41
N ARG A 544 17.96 -23.71 4.12
CA ARG A 544 16.66 -23.28 3.62
C ARG A 544 16.39 -23.98 2.30
#